data_AF-I4Z592-F1
#
_entry.id   AF-I4Z592-F1
#
_cell.length_a   1.000
_cell.length_b   1.000
_cell.length_c   1.000
_cell.angle_alpha   90.00
_cell.angle_beta   90.00
_cell.angle_gamma   90.00
#
_symmetry.space_group_name_H-M   'P 1'
#
loop_
_entity.id
_entity.type
_entity.pdbx_description
1 polymer ?
#
loop_
_entity_poly.entity_id
_entity_poly.type
_entity_poly.pdbx_seq_one_letter_code
_entity_poly.pdbx_strand_id
1 'polypeptide(L)' 'APGESRSVWRLPGWMDPTSPLGLSMSYHRNPARWRKDGEHTTLQSVAKGQEFVMDVGSNSAEAHQWIDSLFLQP' A
#
# COMPACT_ATOMS: atom_id res chain seq x y z
N ALA A 1 -1.23 2.36 -11.02
CA ALA A 1 0.22 2.19 -11.26
C ALA A 1 0.51 2.67 -12.68
N PRO A 2 1.71 3.16 -13.01
CA PRO A 2 2.01 3.64 -14.36
C PRO A 2 1.69 2.56 -15.41
N GLY A 3 0.92 2.91 -16.44
CA GLY A 3 0.53 1.99 -17.52
C GLY A 3 -0.57 0.97 -17.19
N GLU A 4 -1.13 0.98 -15.97
CA GLU A 4 -2.14 0.01 -15.53
C GLU A 4 -3.55 0.63 -15.44
N SER A 5 -4.56 -0.22 -15.29
CA SER A 5 -5.93 0.24 -15.03
C SER A 5 -6.03 1.02 -13.70
N ARG A 6 -7.09 1.84 -13.55
CA ARG A 6 -7.31 2.65 -12.33
C ARG A 6 -7.53 1.81 -11.05
N SER A 7 -7.87 0.53 -11.20
CA SER A 7 -8.02 -0.39 -10.08
C SER A 7 -6.71 -1.04 -9.65
N VAL A 8 -5.60 -0.74 -10.33
CA VAL A 8 -4.26 -1.19 -9.92
C VAL A 8 -3.53 -0.01 -9.31
N TRP A 9 -3.19 -0.10 -8.02
CA TRP A 9 -2.50 0.94 -7.28
C TRP A 9 -1.03 0.57 -7.12
N ARG A 10 -0.13 1.56 -7.19
CA ARG A 10 1.27 1.39 -6.78
C ARG A 10 1.39 1.94 -5.36
N LEU A 11 1.89 1.13 -4.44
CA LEU A 11 2.05 1.43 -3.03
C LEU A 11 3.51 1.18 -2.61
N PRO A 12 3.97 1.74 -1.48
CA PRO A 12 5.25 1.36 -0.89
C PRO A 12 5.33 -0.14 -0.60
N GLY A 13 6.51 -0.75 -0.76
CA GLY A 13 6.69 -2.19 -0.55
C GLY A 13 6.34 -2.68 0.87
N TRP A 14 6.48 -1.82 1.88
CA TRP A 14 6.18 -2.16 3.27
C TRP A 14 4.68 -2.46 3.52
N MET A 15 3.78 -1.98 2.65
CA MET A 15 2.34 -2.21 2.73
C MET A 15 1.90 -3.60 2.26
N ASP A 16 2.80 -4.37 1.65
CA ASP A 16 2.52 -5.74 1.23
C ASP A 16 2.20 -6.61 2.48
N PRO A 17 1.12 -7.40 2.50
CA PRO A 17 0.76 -8.24 3.65
C PRO A 17 1.79 -9.33 3.97
N THR A 18 2.73 -9.58 3.08
CA THR A 18 3.86 -10.49 3.27
C THR A 18 5.14 -9.76 3.73
N SER A 19 5.09 -8.45 3.96
CA SER A 19 6.22 -7.70 4.49
C SER A 19 6.51 -8.11 5.94
N PRO A 20 7.73 -7.89 6.46
CA PRO A 20 8.08 -8.19 7.85
C PRO A 20 7.19 -7.49 8.89
N LEU A 21 6.52 -6.39 8.52
CA LEU A 21 5.58 -5.69 9.40
C LEU A 21 4.29 -6.49 9.62
N GLY A 22 3.94 -7.40 8.70
CA GLY A 22 2.74 -8.25 8.80
C GLY A 22 1.41 -7.47 8.80
N LEU A 23 1.44 -6.20 8.41
CA LEU A 23 0.27 -5.33 8.37
C LEU A 23 -0.55 -5.58 7.11
N SER A 24 -1.86 -5.34 7.19
CA SER A 24 -2.73 -5.53 6.03
C SER A 24 -3.80 -4.44 5.96
N MET A 25 -4.01 -3.94 4.75
CA MET A 25 -5.07 -2.98 4.46
C MET A 25 -6.44 -3.68 4.53
N SER A 26 -7.44 -3.01 5.10
CA SER A 26 -8.81 -3.49 5.18
C SER A 26 -9.30 -3.94 3.80
N TYR A 27 -10.03 -5.06 3.74
CA TYR A 27 -10.52 -5.71 2.52
C TYR A 27 -9.45 -6.28 1.56
N HIS A 28 -8.15 -6.13 1.85
CA HIS A 28 -7.06 -6.54 0.97
C HIS A 28 -6.10 -7.54 1.63
N ARG A 29 -6.63 -8.47 2.43
CA ARG A 29 -5.84 -9.56 3.04
C ARG A 29 -5.44 -10.67 2.06
N ASN A 30 -6.10 -10.75 0.90
CA ASN A 30 -5.83 -11.79 -0.10
C ASN A 30 -4.51 -11.52 -0.84
N PRO A 31 -3.45 -12.32 -0.65
CA PRO A 31 -2.14 -12.08 -1.27
C PRO A 31 -2.18 -12.12 -2.81
N ALA A 32 -3.13 -12.83 -3.42
CA ALA A 32 -3.26 -12.91 -4.88
C ALA A 32 -3.61 -11.57 -5.54
N ARG A 33 -4.04 -10.57 -4.75
CA ARG A 33 -4.29 -9.19 -5.22
C ARG A 33 -3.04 -8.32 -5.17
N TRP A 34 -1.94 -8.82 -4.62
CA TRP A 34 -0.69 -8.10 -4.44
C TRP A 34 0.39 -8.67 -5.35
N ARG A 35 1.26 -7.80 -5.85
CA ARG A 35 2.44 -8.18 -6.63
C ARG A 35 3.60 -7.26 -6.30
N LYS A 36 4.70 -7.84 -5.81
CA LYS A 36 5.96 -7.15 -5.54
C LYS A 36 6.58 -6.64 -6.84
N ASP A 37 7.10 -5.41 -6.80
CA ASP A 37 7.72 -4.69 -7.92
C ASP A 37 8.90 -3.85 -7.39
N GLY A 38 10.03 -4.51 -7.09
CA GLY A 38 11.20 -3.88 -6.46
C GLY A 38 10.86 -3.26 -5.10
N GLU A 39 11.14 -1.96 -4.96
CA GLU A 39 10.83 -1.16 -3.75
C GLU A 39 9.34 -0.87 -3.55
N HIS A 40 8.51 -1.19 -4.56
CA HIS A 40 7.07 -0.97 -4.53
C HIS A 40 6.32 -2.30 -4.50
N THR A 41 5.03 -2.21 -4.17
CA THR A 41 4.06 -3.28 -4.42
C THR A 41 2.91 -2.72 -5.24
N THR A 42 2.27 -3.57 -6.02
CA THR A 42 1.05 -3.25 -6.74
C THR A 42 -0.13 -3.98 -6.12
N LEU A 43 -1.24 -3.28 -5.94
CA LEU A 43 -2.48 -3.79 -5.37
C LEU A 43 -3.61 -3.67 -6.38
N GLN A 44 -4.29 -4.77 -6.66
CA GLN A 44 -5.58 -4.76 -7.34
C GLN A 44 -6.69 -4.45 -6.32
N SER A 45 -7.15 -3.19 -6.32
CA SER A 45 -8.19 -2.71 -5.42
C SER A 45 -9.56 -3.30 -5.74
N VAL A 46 -10.44 -3.28 -4.73
CA VAL A 46 -11.86 -3.63 -4.85
C VAL A 46 -12.67 -2.45 -5.44
N ALA A 47 -14.01 -2.54 -5.41
CA ALA A 47 -14.89 -1.59 -6.10
C ALA A 47 -14.65 -0.12 -5.67
N LYS A 48 -14.84 0.80 -6.63
CA LYS A 48 -14.70 2.25 -6.41
C LYS A 48 -15.69 2.77 -5.35
N GLY A 49 -15.32 3.87 -4.68
CA GLY A 49 -16.17 4.54 -3.69
C GLY A 49 -16.08 3.98 -2.27
N GLN A 50 -15.05 3.18 -1.99
CA GLN A 50 -14.75 2.67 -0.66
C GLN A 50 -13.48 3.32 -0.11
N GLU A 51 -13.41 3.41 1.20
CA GLU A 51 -12.20 3.78 1.93
C GLU A 51 -11.52 2.52 2.46
N PHE A 52 -10.20 2.55 2.51
CA PHE A 52 -9.40 1.44 3.02
C PHE A 52 -8.42 1.94 4.07
N VAL A 53 -8.39 1.25 5.20
CA VAL A 53 -7.57 1.61 6.37
C VAL A 53 -6.50 0.56 6.57
N MET A 54 -5.28 0.99 6.85
CA MET A 54 -4.21 0.15 7.37
C MET A 54 -3.80 0.73 8.72
N ASP A 55 -3.98 -0.04 9.78
CA ASP A 55 -3.45 0.33 11.10
C ASP A 55 -1.95 0.03 11.10
N VAL A 56 -1.14 1.07 11.26
CA VAL A 56 0.34 1.01 11.23
C VAL A 56 0.95 1.15 12.62
N GLY A 57 0.12 1.25 13.66
CA GLY A 57 0.57 1.55 15.03
C GLY A 57 1.19 2.95 15.16
N SER A 58 1.56 3.31 16.39
CA SER A 58 2.06 4.66 16.70
C SER A 58 3.51 4.93 16.29
N ASN A 59 4.30 3.89 16.01
CA ASN A 59 5.76 3.98 15.87
C ASN A 59 6.30 3.43 14.54
N SER A 60 5.47 3.27 13.49
CA SER A 60 5.97 2.84 12.17
C SER A 60 6.78 3.95 11.52
N ALA A 61 8.10 3.75 11.41
CA ALA A 61 8.99 4.69 10.73
C ALA A 61 8.67 4.77 9.23
N GLU A 62 8.33 3.64 8.62
CA GLU A 62 7.98 3.53 7.20
C GLU A 62 6.73 4.32 6.85
N ALA A 63 5.71 4.29 7.72
CA ALA A 63 4.49 5.07 7.52
C ALA A 63 4.75 6.57 7.61
N HIS A 64 5.50 7.02 8.62
CA HIS A 64 5.86 8.44 8.77
C HIS A 64 6.67 8.94 7.57
N GLN A 65 7.74 8.22 7.19
CA GLN A 65 8.57 8.57 6.04
C GLN A 65 7.77 8.65 4.74
N TRP A 66 6.84 7.71 4.54
CA TRP A 66 5.98 7.73 3.36
C TRP A 66 5.05 8.93 3.34
N ILE A 67 4.34 9.22 4.43
CA ILE A 67 3.47 10.40 4.53
C ILE A 67 4.26 11.69 4.29
N ASP A 68 5.43 11.83 4.91
CA ASP A 68 6.31 12.98 4.71
C ASP A 68 6.65 13.14 3.22
N SER A 69 6.99 12.06 2.53
CA SER A 69 7.30 12.08 1.09
C SER A 69 6.13 12.47 0.17
N LEU A 70 4.88 12.39 0.64
CA LEU A 70 3.70 12.80 -0.13
C LEU A 70 3.49 14.32 -0.07
N PHE A 71 3.81 14.94 1.06
CA PHE A 71 3.52 16.34 1.32
C PHE A 71 4.75 17.25 1.19
N LEU A 72 5.96 16.72 1.37
CA LEU A 72 7.21 17.47 1.34
C LEU A 72 7.89 17.46 -0.05
N GLN A 73 7.14 17.20 -1.11
CA GLN A 73 7.66 17.32 -2.48
C GLN A 73 7.81 18.81 -2.82
N PRO A 74 8.97 19.26 -3.37
CA PRO A 74 9.19 20.64 -3.78
C PRO A 74 8.30 21.09 -4.95
#